data_AF-A0A2V8CUI4-F1
#
_entry.id   AF-A0A2V8CUI4-F1
#
_cell.length_a   1.000
_cell.length_b   1.000
_cell.length_c   1.000
_cell.angle_alpha   90.00
_cell.angle_beta   90.00
_cell.angle_gamma   90.00
#
_symmetry.space_group_name_H-M   'P 1'
#
loop_
_entity.id
_entity.type
_entity.pdbx_description
1 polymer ?
#
loop_
_entity_poly.entity_id
_entity_poly.type
_entity_poly.pdbx_seq_one_letter_code
_entity_poly.pdbx_strand_id
1 'polypeptide(L)' 'GPRLFDLDFSFNKQFNLGQRTNAAFQALVLSALNKPSYLVGLTSGATASIDSTTFGQTSNVGAGPRAVVLRLQLNY' A
#
# COMPACT_ATOMS: atom_id res chain seq x y z
N GLY A 1 2.48 18.28 -5.56
CA GLY A 1 2.40 18.22 -4.08
C GLY A 1 3.47 17.29 -3.54
N PRO A 2 3.95 17.48 -2.31
CA PRO A 2 5.00 16.65 -1.73
C PRO A 2 4.55 15.18 -1.66
N ARG A 3 5.47 14.27 -1.99
CA ARG A 3 5.24 12.82 -1.93
C ARG A 3 5.10 12.42 -0.46
N LEU A 4 3.87 12.20 -0.02
CA LEU A 4 3.55 11.75 1.34
C LEU A 4 4.06 10.33 1.56
N PHE A 5 4.68 10.06 2.70
CA PHE A 5 5.28 8.77 3.08
C PHE A 5 4.24 7.65 3.17
N ASP A 6 4.39 6.56 2.41
CA ASP A 6 3.52 5.38 2.54
C ASP A 6 4.03 4.49 3.68
N LEU A 7 3.11 4.10 4.57
CA LEU A 7 3.39 3.22 5.70
C LEU A 7 2.60 1.93 5.53
N ASP A 8 3.34 0.84 5.35
CA ASP A 8 2.80 -0.51 5.32
C ASP A 8 3.28 -1.29 6.54
N PHE A 9 2.40 -2.13 7.08
CA PHE A 9 2.70 -3.00 8.22
C PHE A 9 2.53 -4.46 7.82
N SER A 10 3.50 -5.30 8.20
CA SER A 10 3.39 -6.74 8.03
C SER A 10 3.75 -7.46 9.32
N PHE A 11 2.97 -8.48 9.63
CA PHE A 11 3.18 -9.37 10.75
C PHE A 11 3.14 -10.81 10.23
N ASN A 12 4.13 -11.61 10.61
CA ASN A 12 4.16 -13.03 10.30
C ASN A 12 4.52 -13.82 11.55
N LYS A 13 3.74 -14.87 11.83
CA LYS A 13 3.99 -15.79 12.92
C LYS A 13 3.87 -17.23 12.42
N GLN A 14 4.95 -17.98 12.59
CA GLN A 14 4.95 -19.43 12.43
C GLN A 14 4.71 -20.11 13.78
N PHE A 15 3.83 -21.11 13.78
CA PHE A 15 3.53 -22.00 14.88
C PHE A 15 3.93 -23.41 14.49
N ASN A 16 4.82 -24.02 15.27
CA ASN A 16 5.16 -25.42 15.10
C ASN A 16 4.12 -26.23 15.88
N LEU A 17 3.18 -26.86 15.17
CA LEU A 17 2.09 -27.64 15.77
C LEU A 17 2.49 -29.10 16.04
N GLY A 18 3.68 -29.50 15.59
CA GLY A 18 4.27 -30.82 15.81
C GLY A 18 5.58 -30.97 15.03
N GLN A 19 6.05 -32.20 14.85
CA GLN A 19 7.30 -32.48 14.11
C GLN A 19 7.16 -32.35 12.59
N ARG A 20 5.93 -32.44 12.06
CA ARG A 20 5.63 -32.38 10.62
C ARG A 20 4.67 -31.25 10.26
N THR A 21 3.79 -30.90 11.19
CA THR A 21 2.77 -29.87 10.99
C THR A 21 3.26 -28.48 11.41
N ASN A 22 3.15 -27.52 10.50
CA ASN A 22 3.40 -26.10 10.75
C ASN A 22 2.20 -25.26 10.32
N ALA A 23 1.86 -24.25 11.12
CA ALA A 23 0.91 -23.21 10.73
C ALA A 23 1.64 -21.87 10.59
N ALA A 24 1.37 -21.13 9.54
CA ALA A 24 1.87 -19.77 9.35
C ALA A 24 0.70 -18.81 9.25
N PHE A 25 0.68 -17.81 10.12
CA PHE A 25 -0.27 -16.71 10.10
C PHE A 25 0.44 -15.44 9.63
N GLN A 26 -0.10 -14.81 8.59
CA GLN A 26 0.40 -13.56 8.05
C GLN A 26 -0.72 -12.52 8.04
N ALA A 27 -0.42 -11.32 8.52
CA ALA A 27 -1.24 -10.14 8.39
C ALA A 27 -0.45 -9.05 7.65
N LEU A 28 -1.07 -8.45 6.64
CA LEU A 28 -0.52 -7.34 5.88
C LEU A 28 -1.54 -6.20 5.90
N VAL A 29 -1.10 -5.03 6.34
CA VAL A 29 -1.88 -3.79 6.33
C VAL A 29 -1.18 -2.84 5.38
N LEU A 30 -1.79 -2.63 4.22
CA LEU A 30 -1.34 -1.68 3.22
C LEU A 30 -1.98 -0.32 3.47
N SER A 31 -1.22 0.76 3.28
CA SER A 31 -1.66 2.11 3.57
C SER A 31 -2.21 2.23 5.00
N ALA A 32 -1.41 1.84 6.01
CA ALA A 32 -1.82 1.72 7.41
C ALA A 32 -2.46 2.99 7.98
N LEU A 33 -2.00 4.15 7.51
CA LEU A 33 -2.52 5.46 7.91
C LEU A 33 -3.75 5.91 7.11
N ASN A 34 -4.21 5.10 6.16
CA ASN A 34 -5.33 5.37 5.26
C ASN A 34 -5.29 6.78 4.63
N LYS A 35 -4.09 7.28 4.35
CA LYS A 35 -3.92 8.63 3.82
C LYS A 35 -4.35 8.69 2.36
N PRO A 36 -5.04 9.75 1.93
CA PRO A 36 -5.26 9.97 0.50
C PRO A 36 -3.93 10.24 -0.19
N SER A 37 -3.69 9.55 -1.30
CA SER A 37 -2.54 9.81 -2.17
C SER A 37 -3.07 10.36 -3.50
N TYR A 38 -2.67 11.57 -3.83
CA TYR A 38 -3.06 12.23 -5.06
C TYR A 38 -1.97 12.00 -6.10
N LEU A 39 -2.27 11.18 -7.11
CA LEU A 39 -1.38 11.01 -8.27
C LEU A 39 -1.45 12.28 -9.13
N VAL A 40 -0.39 13.09 -9.16
CA VAL A 40 -0.28 14.16 -10.15
C VAL A 40 0.15 13.52 -11.47
N GLY A 41 -0.83 13.04 -12.24
CA GLY A 41 -0.61 12.45 -13.56
C GLY A 41 -1.40 13.19 -14.62
N LEU A 42 -0.71 13.83 -15.56
CA LEU A 42 -1.29 14.17 -16.85
C LEU A 42 -1.34 12.90 -17.69
N THR A 43 -2.48 12.68 -18.34
CA THR A 43 -2.71 11.63 -19.32
C THR A 43 -1.58 11.65 -20.35
N SER A 44 -0.88 10.51 -20.53
CA SER A 44 0.14 10.28 -21.57
C SER A 44 1.49 10.98 -21.40
N GLY A 45 2.49 10.25 -20.87
CA GLY A 45 3.90 10.29 -21.31
C GLY A 45 4.70 11.60 -21.24
N ALA A 46 4.15 12.72 -20.83
CA ALA A 46 4.82 14.01 -20.83
C ALA A 46 5.42 14.31 -19.44
N THR A 47 6.74 14.45 -19.38
CA THR A 47 7.43 15.16 -18.29
C THR A 47 6.95 16.61 -18.30
N ALA A 48 5.96 16.94 -17.46
CA ALA A 48 5.53 18.31 -17.30
C ALA A 48 6.60 19.09 -16.54
N SER A 49 7.25 20.04 -17.22
CA SER A 49 7.92 21.16 -16.56
C SER A 49 6.89 21.83 -15.64
N ILE A 50 7.18 21.90 -14.34
CA ILE A 50 6.30 22.52 -13.34
C ILE A 50 6.49 24.04 -13.43
N ASP A 51 6.16 24.62 -14.58
CA ASP A 51 6.12 26.06 -14.76
C ASP A 51 4.76 26.59 -14.30
N SER A 52 4.73 26.96 -13.01
CA SER A 52 3.92 27.99 -12.33
C SER A 52 2.42 28.19 -12.63
N THR A 53 1.76 27.39 -13.48
CA THR A 53 0.33 27.60 -13.84
C THR A 53 -0.60 26.45 -13.40
N THR A 54 -0.07 25.36 -12.85
CA THR A 54 -0.86 24.23 -12.31
C THR A 54 -0.98 24.25 -10.78
N PHE A 55 -0.97 25.43 -10.16
CA PHE A 55 -1.28 25.57 -8.74
C PHE A 55 -2.78 25.31 -8.52
N GLY A 56 -3.14 24.16 -7.95
CA GLY A 56 -4.53 23.82 -7.62
C GLY A 56 -5.16 22.67 -8.42
N GLN A 57 -4.44 22.04 -9.35
CA GLN A 57 -4.93 20.81 -9.99
C GLN A 57 -4.53 19.57 -9.19
N THR A 58 -5.39 19.15 -8.27
CA THR A 58 -5.35 17.80 -7.70
C THR A 58 -6.09 16.86 -8.64
N SER A 59 -5.38 15.97 -9.32
CA SER A 59 -6.04 14.83 -9.94
C SER A 59 -6.65 13.97 -8.83
N ASN A 60 -7.98 13.79 -8.88
CA ASN A 60 -8.79 13.08 -7.89
C ASN A 60 -8.67 11.54 -8.00
N VAL A 61 -7.64 11.02 -8.65
CA VAL A 61 -7.36 9.59 -8.67
C VAL A 61 -6.59 9.25 -7.40
N GLY A 62 -7.34 8.96 -6.34
CA GLY A 62 -6.77 8.43 -5.10
C GLY A 62 -6.14 7.07 -5.35
N ALA A 63 -4.87 6.84 -4.95
CA ALA A 63 -4.43 5.46 -4.81
C ALA A 63 -5.26 4.80 -3.70
N GLY A 64 -5.66 3.55 -3.93
CA GLY A 64 -6.79 2.89 -3.26
C GLY A 64 -6.77 2.93 -1.71
N PRO A 65 -7.93 2.64 -1.09
CA PRO A 65 -8.09 2.71 0.36
C PRO A 65 -7.19 1.70 1.09
N ARG A 66 -7.03 1.90 2.41
CA ARG A 66 -6.36 0.92 3.29
C ARG A 66 -6.89 -0.49 3.03
N ALA A 67 -5.97 -1.43 2.78
CA ALA A 67 -6.28 -2.83 2.59
C ALA A 67 -5.67 -3.66 3.71
N VAL A 68 -6.47 -4.58 4.27
CA VAL A 68 -6.01 -5.55 5.27
C VAL A 68 -6.14 -6.93 4.66
N VAL A 69 -5.02 -7.64 4.56
CA VAL A 69 -4.94 -9.00 4.02
C VAL A 69 -4.49 -9.93 5.13
N LEU A 70 -5.30 -10.95 5.39
CA LEU A 70 -5.01 -12.00 6.35
C LEU A 70 -4.82 -13.31 5.59
N ARG A 71 -3.77 -14.05 5.94
CA ARG A 71 -3.47 -15.36 5.37
C ARG A 71 -3.13 -16.34 6.48
N LEU A 72 -3.76 -17.51 6.41
CA LEU A 72 -3.41 -18.67 7.22
C LEU A 72 -2.97 -19.78 6.26
N GLN A 73 -1.78 -20.32 6.49
CA GLN A 73 -1.24 -21.45 5.73
C GLN A 73 -0.97 -22.61 6.68
N LEU A 74 -1.41 -23.80 6.30
CA LEU A 74 -1.13 -25.05 7.01
C LEU A 74 -0.24 -25.91 6.11
N ASN A 75 0.86 -26.38 6.68
CA ASN A 75 1.79 -27.30 6.05
C ASN A 75 1.82 -28.58 6.89
N TYR A 76 1.70 -29.74 6.25
CA TYR A 76 1.66 -31.06 6.87
C TYR A 76 2.66 -32.01 6.21
#